data_AF-A0A7X4Y6X1-F1
#
_entry.id   AF-A0A7X4Y6X1-F1
#
_cell.length_a   1.000
_cell.length_b   1.000
_cell.length_c   1.000
_cell.angle_alpha   90.00
_cell.angle_beta   90.00
_cell.angle_gamma   90.00
#
_symmetry.space_group_name_H-M   'P 1'
#
loop_
_entity.id
_entity.type
_entity.pdbx_description
1 polymer ?
#
loop_
_entity_poly.entity_id
_entity_poly.type
_entity_poly.pdbx_seq_one_letter_code
_entity_poly.pdbx_strand_id
1 'polypeptide(L)'
;MSIDGVGRGGVRQVTPRAVEGQSGPVAKNALARPLAAKDVFEAKSAQSSSSGNANLPPIQSNTGTVQAGTVQLDDATKVARGALKIDSNADPKTYDGMYLGSDGYAYPPDKFSVSEVPPFKPEKPIASPTPTTYHVNGILTQPQGDGNATGEAQKLANETGTNVVPIYNATEGLPADVTQTGMDRLGLGDNKAAQTLADAIYRDLQAGKKVNVTGYSQGGAIVSSALRDVDNRIKDDMGGFWGNLPVFGDGNRDKREALLGNINVSTFAGAGKTFPDGPKYTFYVNKQDPVPTWLGTHAFNPVTDIVSGIASGLFPGIGILNGGPSTQYPEGATIHTFDSAGNGEVFALDGKHGIDTYLNNIQDAV
;
A
#
# COMPACT_ATOMS: atom_id res chain seq x y z
N MET A 1 -35.95 -17.69 -43.79
CA MET A 1 -35.06 -16.76 -44.52
C MET A 1 -33.64 -17.04 -44.03
N SER A 2 -32.85 -17.78 -44.81
CA SER A 2 -31.42 -18.02 -44.54
C SER A 2 -30.60 -16.88 -45.15
N ILE A 3 -29.56 -16.44 -44.45
CA ILE A 3 -28.54 -15.54 -44.99
C ILE A 3 -27.21 -16.28 -44.96
N ASP A 4 -26.74 -16.62 -46.15
CA ASP A 4 -25.37 -17.04 -46.47
C ASP A 4 -24.42 -15.84 -46.46
N GLY A 5 -23.14 -16.06 -46.13
CA GLY A 5 -22.09 -15.06 -46.41
C GLY A 5 -20.79 -15.19 -45.63
N VAL A 6 -20.05 -16.28 -45.85
CA VAL A 6 -18.68 -16.49 -45.36
C VAL A 6 -17.68 -15.70 -46.22
N GLY A 7 -16.96 -14.74 -45.61
CA GLY A 7 -15.88 -13.98 -46.25
C GLY A 7 -14.53 -14.68 -46.17
N ARG A 8 -13.92 -14.93 -47.35
CA ARG A 8 -12.64 -15.60 -47.57
C ARG A 8 -11.42 -14.74 -47.18
N GLY A 9 -10.39 -15.40 -46.67
CA GLY A 9 -9.09 -14.82 -46.33
C GLY A 9 -8.23 -14.39 -47.53
N GLY A 10 -7.38 -13.41 -47.27
CA GLY A 10 -6.31 -12.96 -48.17
C GLY A 10 -4.95 -13.25 -47.56
N VAL A 11 -4.16 -14.10 -48.23
CA VAL A 11 -2.76 -14.41 -47.90
C VAL A 11 -1.89 -13.35 -48.59
N ARG A 12 -1.05 -12.63 -47.82
CA ARG A 12 0.03 -11.80 -48.39
C ARG A 12 1.34 -12.59 -48.40
N GLN A 13 1.94 -12.73 -49.58
CA GLN A 13 3.28 -13.30 -49.76
C GLN A 13 4.34 -12.34 -49.19
N VAL A 14 5.29 -12.88 -48.44
CA VAL A 14 6.50 -12.18 -47.99
C VAL A 14 7.66 -12.71 -48.81
N THR A 15 8.29 -11.86 -49.63
CA THR A 15 9.53 -12.17 -50.34
C THR A 15 10.71 -12.00 -49.38
N PRO A 16 11.64 -12.96 -49.25
CA PRO A 16 12.85 -12.78 -48.45
C PRO A 16 13.81 -11.80 -49.13
N ARG A 17 14.28 -10.77 -48.42
CA ARG A 17 15.38 -9.90 -48.89
C ARG A 17 16.72 -10.48 -48.46
N ALA A 18 17.67 -10.48 -49.40
CA ALA A 18 18.99 -11.09 -49.34
C ALA A 18 19.91 -10.52 -48.25
N VAL A 19 20.81 -11.38 -47.78
CA VAL A 19 21.94 -11.08 -46.91
C VAL A 19 23.13 -10.69 -47.80
N GLU A 20 23.62 -9.47 -47.69
CA GLU A 20 24.97 -9.09 -48.14
C GLU A 20 25.64 -8.22 -47.08
N GLY A 21 26.90 -8.53 -46.80
CA GLY A 21 27.70 -7.95 -45.74
C GLY A 21 28.72 -6.90 -46.21
N GLN A 22 29.40 -6.38 -45.17
CA GLN A 22 30.69 -5.69 -45.14
C GLN A 22 30.75 -4.15 -45.29
N SER A 23 31.08 -3.55 -44.13
CA SER A 23 32.15 -2.57 -43.83
C SER A 23 32.14 -1.15 -44.43
N GLY A 24 32.13 -0.15 -43.53
CA GLY A 24 32.60 1.22 -43.79
C GLY A 24 32.16 2.22 -42.70
N PRO A 25 33.00 3.20 -42.28
CA PRO A 25 32.81 3.95 -41.03
C PRO A 25 31.78 5.08 -41.17
N VAL A 26 30.89 5.22 -40.19
CA VAL A 26 29.86 6.27 -40.19
C VAL A 26 30.47 7.59 -39.71
N ALA A 27 30.50 8.55 -40.63
CA ALA A 27 30.86 9.94 -40.41
C ALA A 27 29.87 10.65 -39.46
N LYS A 28 30.43 11.49 -38.58
CA LYS A 28 29.71 12.37 -37.67
C LYS A 28 28.93 13.43 -38.46
N ASN A 29 27.61 13.41 -38.40
CA ASN A 29 26.78 14.56 -38.77
C ASN A 29 26.28 15.25 -37.51
N ALA A 30 26.96 16.36 -37.20
CA ALA A 30 26.56 17.35 -36.23
C ALA A 30 25.61 18.35 -36.89
N LEU A 31 24.35 18.37 -36.48
CA LEU A 31 23.45 19.52 -36.60
C LEU A 31 22.48 19.51 -35.41
N ALA A 32 22.99 19.83 -34.22
CA ALA A 32 22.16 20.30 -33.11
C ALA A 32 22.30 21.82 -33.06
N ARG A 33 21.21 22.55 -33.35
CA ARG A 33 21.11 23.97 -33.00
C ARG A 33 20.51 24.11 -31.59
N PRO A 34 20.94 25.10 -30.81
CA PRO A 34 20.68 25.20 -29.39
C PRO A 34 19.36 25.90 -29.13
N LEU A 35 18.49 25.30 -28.32
CA LEU A 35 17.42 26.04 -27.65
C LEU A 35 17.65 25.96 -26.15
N ALA A 36 18.19 27.10 -25.68
CA ALA A 36 17.88 27.75 -24.43
C ALA A 36 17.80 26.85 -23.18
N ALA A 37 18.93 26.78 -22.51
CA ALA A 37 18.97 26.71 -21.05
C ALA A 37 18.17 27.88 -20.47
N LYS A 38 16.96 27.58 -19.98
CA LYS A 38 16.19 28.34 -18.98
C LYS A 38 14.93 27.52 -18.71
N ASP A 39 15.04 26.70 -17.67
CA ASP A 39 13.98 26.18 -16.79
C ASP A 39 14.54 24.91 -16.12
N VAL A 40 15.67 25.11 -15.43
CA VAL A 40 16.07 24.20 -14.36
C VAL A 40 15.11 24.51 -13.23
N PHE A 41 14.11 23.64 -13.05
CA PHE A 41 13.38 23.58 -11.80
C PHE A 41 14.43 23.41 -10.68
N GLU A 42 14.59 24.44 -9.86
CA GLU A 42 15.18 24.30 -8.54
C GLU A 42 14.31 23.31 -7.76
N ALA A 43 14.69 22.04 -7.78
CA ALA A 43 14.25 21.11 -6.77
C ALA A 43 14.74 21.69 -5.43
N LYS A 44 13.83 22.29 -4.66
CA LYS A 44 14.09 22.59 -3.25
C LYS A 44 14.47 21.26 -2.61
N SER A 45 15.76 21.11 -2.34
CA SER A 45 16.32 19.99 -1.60
C SER A 45 15.56 19.84 -0.30
N ALA A 46 14.91 18.70 -0.10
CA ALA A 46 14.37 18.33 1.20
C ALA A 46 15.49 18.44 2.24
N GLN A 47 15.25 19.20 3.29
CA GLN A 47 16.20 19.41 4.38
C GLN A 47 16.44 18.06 5.08
N SER A 48 17.56 17.44 4.76
CA SER A 48 18.08 16.26 5.45
C SER A 48 18.65 16.72 6.80
N SER A 49 17.92 16.46 7.89
CA SER A 49 18.48 16.59 9.24
C SER A 49 19.32 15.35 9.56
N SER A 50 20.60 15.57 9.86
CA SER A 50 21.59 14.55 10.20
C SER A 50 21.51 14.09 11.67
N SER A 51 21.76 12.79 11.86
CA SER A 51 22.33 12.11 13.04
C SER A 51 21.74 12.43 14.42
N GLY A 52 20.72 11.65 14.75
CA GLY A 52 20.09 11.43 16.05
C GLY A 52 18.85 10.59 15.76
N ASN A 53 18.42 9.68 16.64
CA ASN A 53 17.10 9.05 16.50
C ASN A 53 16.07 10.18 16.52
N ALA A 54 15.71 10.68 15.34
CA ALA A 54 14.81 11.78 15.21
C ALA A 54 13.43 11.22 15.52
N ASN A 55 12.85 11.68 16.62
CA ASN A 55 11.44 11.51 16.93
C ASN A 55 10.62 11.97 15.73
N LEU A 56 10.16 11.01 14.94
CA LEU A 56 9.30 11.27 13.80
C LEU A 56 7.95 11.74 14.32
N PRO A 57 7.25 12.60 13.56
CA PRO A 57 5.93 13.04 13.98
C PRO A 57 4.98 11.83 14.10
N PRO A 58 3.99 11.91 15.00
CA PRO A 58 3.08 10.82 15.25
C PRO A 58 2.28 10.48 13.99
N ILE A 59 1.75 9.27 14.00
CA ILE A 59 0.86 8.78 12.96
C ILE A 59 -0.34 9.72 12.86
N GLN A 60 -0.60 10.26 11.66
CA GLN A 60 -1.73 11.15 11.43
C GLN A 60 -3.05 10.35 11.40
N SER A 61 -3.60 10.02 12.57
CA SER A 61 -4.81 9.22 12.74
C SER A 61 -5.95 9.94 13.48
N ASN A 62 -5.77 11.20 13.88
CA ASN A 62 -6.76 11.91 14.70
C ASN A 62 -7.99 12.46 13.92
N THR A 63 -8.00 12.37 12.59
CA THR A 63 -9.07 12.97 11.77
C THR A 63 -10.12 11.98 11.26
N GLY A 64 -9.96 10.69 11.55
CA GLY A 64 -10.93 9.65 11.17
C GLY A 64 -12.27 9.81 11.87
N THR A 65 -13.35 9.33 11.24
CA THR A 65 -14.70 9.31 11.83
C THR A 65 -15.32 7.92 11.86
N VAL A 66 -14.61 6.89 11.40
CA VAL A 66 -15.01 5.48 11.58
C VAL A 66 -15.02 5.13 13.07
N GLN A 67 -16.02 4.34 13.47
CA GLN A 67 -16.22 3.86 14.84
C GLN A 67 -16.48 2.36 14.80
N ALA A 68 -15.62 1.58 15.46
CA ALA A 68 -15.74 0.15 15.60
C ALA A 68 -16.40 -0.26 16.93
N GLY A 69 -16.96 -1.47 16.98
CA GLY A 69 -17.50 -2.07 18.22
C GLY A 69 -18.63 -1.30 18.88
N THR A 70 -19.37 -0.48 18.12
CA THR A 70 -20.55 0.27 18.60
C THR A 70 -21.76 -0.65 18.80
N VAL A 71 -21.75 -1.83 18.20
CA VAL A 71 -22.77 -2.88 18.34
C VAL A 71 -22.15 -4.05 19.10
N GLN A 72 -22.72 -4.38 20.25
CA GLN A 72 -22.31 -5.53 21.05
C GLN A 72 -23.14 -6.75 20.66
N LEU A 73 -22.46 -7.85 20.34
CA LEU A 73 -23.08 -9.13 20.03
C LEU A 73 -22.73 -10.14 21.12
N ASP A 74 -23.66 -11.03 21.47
CA ASP A 74 -23.33 -12.18 22.31
C ASP A 74 -22.57 -13.26 21.52
N ASP A 75 -21.85 -14.13 22.23
CA ASP A 75 -21.00 -15.15 21.59
C ASP A 75 -21.81 -16.15 20.75
N ALA A 76 -23.05 -16.45 21.13
CA ALA A 76 -23.92 -17.35 20.37
C ALA A 76 -24.26 -16.76 18.99
N THR A 77 -24.55 -15.47 18.94
CA THR A 77 -24.86 -14.72 17.71
C THR A 77 -23.63 -14.59 16.82
N LYS A 78 -22.46 -14.30 17.40
CA LYS A 78 -21.18 -14.25 16.67
C LYS A 78 -20.92 -15.58 15.97
N VAL A 79 -20.96 -16.68 16.72
CA VAL A 79 -20.71 -18.03 16.19
C VAL A 79 -21.76 -18.45 15.16
N ALA A 80 -23.04 -18.17 15.42
CA ALA A 80 -24.12 -18.49 14.47
C ALA A 80 -23.97 -17.76 13.12
N ARG A 81 -23.34 -16.58 13.11
CA ARG A 81 -23.03 -15.80 11.91
C ARG A 81 -21.67 -16.14 11.30
N GLY A 82 -20.93 -17.10 11.87
CA GLY A 82 -19.68 -17.61 11.33
C GLY A 82 -18.42 -16.92 11.85
N ALA A 83 -18.48 -16.14 12.92
CA ALA A 83 -17.26 -15.69 13.60
C ALA A 83 -16.53 -16.91 14.19
N LEU A 84 -15.21 -16.93 14.03
CA LEU A 84 -14.36 -18.03 14.46
C LEU A 84 -13.54 -17.60 15.66
N LYS A 85 -13.48 -18.43 16.70
CA LYS A 85 -12.53 -18.20 17.79
C LYS A 85 -11.12 -18.38 17.24
N ILE A 86 -10.22 -17.44 17.54
CA ILE A 86 -8.84 -17.51 17.09
C ILE A 86 -8.14 -18.60 17.91
N ASP A 87 -7.55 -19.57 17.20
CA ASP A 87 -6.75 -20.65 17.75
C ASP A 87 -5.34 -20.52 17.18
N SER A 88 -4.34 -20.39 18.06
CA SER A 88 -2.93 -20.26 17.68
C SER A 88 -2.39 -21.50 16.97
N ASN A 89 -3.10 -22.64 17.02
CA ASN A 89 -2.71 -23.88 16.35
C ASN A 89 -3.44 -24.09 15.02
N ALA A 90 -4.44 -23.28 14.69
CA ALA A 90 -5.13 -23.36 13.41
C ALA A 90 -4.24 -22.84 12.27
N ASP A 91 -4.46 -23.34 11.05
CA ASP A 91 -3.81 -22.78 9.86
C ASP A 91 -4.18 -21.28 9.76
N PRO A 92 -3.20 -20.36 9.73
CA PRO A 92 -3.43 -18.94 9.58
C PRO A 92 -4.36 -18.56 8.43
N LYS A 93 -4.33 -19.32 7.32
CA LYS A 93 -5.20 -19.09 6.16
C LYS A 93 -6.70 -19.19 6.47
N THR A 94 -7.06 -19.85 7.58
CA THR A 94 -8.43 -19.92 8.08
C THR A 94 -9.00 -18.52 8.35
N TYR A 95 -8.14 -17.59 8.76
CA TYR A 95 -8.52 -16.23 9.16
C TYR A 95 -8.21 -15.19 8.08
N ASP A 96 -7.74 -15.61 6.90
CA ASP A 96 -7.29 -14.69 5.85
C ASP A 96 -8.42 -13.75 5.38
N GLY A 97 -8.15 -12.45 5.41
CA GLY A 97 -9.09 -11.39 5.08
C GLY A 97 -10.15 -11.10 6.13
N MET A 98 -10.15 -11.76 7.29
CA MET A 98 -11.11 -11.48 8.37
C MET A 98 -10.69 -10.28 9.22
N TYR A 99 -11.66 -9.61 9.84
CA TYR A 99 -11.35 -8.67 10.92
C TYR A 99 -11.00 -9.46 12.19
N LEU A 100 -9.93 -9.11 12.91
CA LEU A 100 -9.66 -9.71 14.22
C LEU A 100 -10.15 -8.77 15.33
N GLY A 101 -11.04 -9.28 16.18
CA GLY A 101 -11.57 -8.54 17.32
C GLY A 101 -10.69 -8.69 18.56
N SER A 102 -10.71 -7.68 19.43
CA SER A 102 -10.04 -7.70 20.73
C SER A 102 -10.58 -8.76 21.69
N ASP A 103 -11.73 -9.35 21.37
CA ASP A 103 -12.37 -10.42 22.14
C ASP A 103 -11.92 -11.83 21.72
N GLY A 104 -10.93 -11.93 20.83
CA GLY A 104 -10.34 -13.20 20.41
C GLY A 104 -11.13 -13.93 19.32
N TYR A 105 -12.01 -13.25 18.60
CA TYR A 105 -12.73 -13.77 17.44
C TYR A 105 -12.22 -13.15 16.13
N ALA A 106 -12.21 -13.94 15.08
CA ALA A 106 -12.07 -13.50 13.70
C ALA A 106 -13.46 -13.42 13.05
N TYR A 107 -13.75 -12.29 12.43
CA TYR A 107 -15.07 -11.93 11.90
C TYR A 107 -15.04 -11.90 10.37
N PRO A 108 -15.79 -12.77 9.68
CA PRO A 108 -15.86 -12.77 8.23
C PRO A 108 -16.54 -11.48 7.70
N PRO A 109 -15.92 -10.78 6.74
CA PRO A 109 -16.31 -9.43 6.35
C PRO A 109 -17.62 -9.35 5.54
N ASP A 110 -18.06 -10.47 4.96
CA ASP A 110 -19.35 -10.58 4.26
C ASP A 110 -20.53 -10.74 5.24
N LYS A 111 -20.25 -11.08 6.51
CA LYS A 111 -21.25 -11.25 7.56
C LYS A 111 -21.20 -10.17 8.63
N PHE A 112 -20.08 -9.49 8.82
CA PHE A 112 -19.89 -8.52 9.89
C PHE A 112 -19.40 -7.17 9.37
N SER A 113 -19.95 -6.11 9.94
CA SER A 113 -19.47 -4.74 9.76
C SER A 113 -18.46 -4.36 10.85
N VAL A 114 -17.63 -3.34 10.58
CA VAL A 114 -16.66 -2.84 11.56
C VAL A 114 -17.31 -2.40 12.88
N SER A 115 -18.55 -1.91 12.83
CA SER A 115 -19.32 -1.53 14.03
C SER A 115 -19.63 -2.70 14.96
N GLU A 116 -19.55 -3.93 14.48
CA GLU A 116 -19.83 -5.17 15.24
C GLU A 116 -18.55 -5.86 15.70
N VAL A 117 -17.37 -5.38 15.28
CA VAL A 117 -16.07 -5.94 15.65
C VAL A 117 -15.52 -5.18 16.85
N PRO A 118 -15.28 -5.83 18.00
CA PRO A 118 -14.63 -5.19 19.15
C PRO A 118 -13.22 -4.72 18.78
N PRO A 119 -12.90 -3.41 18.83
CA PRO A 119 -11.58 -2.92 18.46
C PRO A 119 -10.58 -3.09 19.59
N PHE A 120 -9.29 -3.13 19.23
CA PHE A 120 -8.21 -2.88 20.18
C PHE A 120 -8.24 -1.41 20.58
N LYS A 121 -8.34 -1.15 21.89
CA LYS A 121 -8.50 0.21 22.41
C LYS A 121 -7.17 0.75 22.93
N PRO A 122 -6.90 2.04 22.75
CA PRO A 122 -5.74 2.68 23.32
C PRO A 122 -5.89 2.83 24.83
N GLU A 123 -4.79 2.70 25.57
CA GLU A 123 -4.74 3.08 26.98
C GLU A 123 -4.96 4.59 27.19
N LYS A 124 -4.51 5.42 26.24
CA LYS A 124 -4.64 6.88 26.24
C LYS A 124 -5.29 7.35 24.94
N PRO A 125 -6.62 7.43 24.87
CA PRO A 125 -7.30 7.90 23.68
C PRO A 125 -6.99 9.37 23.37
N ILE A 126 -6.75 9.71 22.10
CA ILE A 126 -6.53 11.10 21.67
C ILE A 126 -7.81 11.93 21.52
N ALA A 127 -8.97 11.27 21.44
CA ALA A 127 -10.25 11.92 21.22
C ALA A 127 -11.43 11.09 21.76
N SER A 128 -12.58 11.77 21.93
CA SER A 128 -13.86 11.17 22.28
C SER A 128 -14.96 11.70 21.33
N PRO A 129 -15.64 10.85 20.54
CA PRO A 129 -15.40 9.41 20.41
C PRO A 129 -14.03 9.13 19.76
N THR A 130 -13.42 8.01 20.14
CA THR A 130 -12.08 7.63 19.68
C THR A 130 -12.17 7.10 18.24
N PRO A 131 -11.44 7.69 17.27
CA PRO A 131 -11.52 7.24 15.88
C PRO A 131 -10.95 5.83 15.71
N THR A 132 -11.41 5.13 14.67
CA THR A 132 -10.91 3.80 14.31
C THR A 132 -9.96 3.85 13.11
N THR A 133 -8.87 3.10 13.23
CA THR A 133 -7.87 2.84 12.19
C THR A 133 -7.95 1.39 11.76
N TYR A 134 -8.10 1.14 10.45
CA TYR A 134 -7.91 -0.18 9.86
C TYR A 134 -6.42 -0.48 9.78
N HIS A 135 -6.01 -1.71 10.13
CA HIS A 135 -4.61 -2.13 10.08
C HIS A 135 -4.44 -3.40 9.28
N VAL A 136 -3.43 -3.47 8.40
CA VAL A 136 -3.04 -4.69 7.70
C VAL A 136 -1.63 -5.09 8.09
N ASN A 137 -1.50 -6.32 8.59
CA ASN A 137 -0.23 -6.88 9.07
C ASN A 137 0.73 -7.27 7.93
N GLY A 138 1.97 -7.51 8.32
CA GLY A 138 3.04 -8.00 7.45
C GLY A 138 2.97 -9.50 7.16
N ILE A 139 3.99 -9.98 6.45
CA ILE A 139 4.19 -11.42 6.22
C ILE A 139 4.65 -12.13 7.50
N LEU A 140 4.44 -13.45 7.57
CA LEU A 140 4.90 -14.31 8.69
C LEU A 140 4.31 -13.96 10.07
N THR A 141 3.33 -13.07 10.13
CA THR A 141 2.62 -12.70 11.35
C THR A 141 1.52 -13.73 11.65
N GLN A 142 1.51 -14.36 12.82
CA GLN A 142 0.38 -15.22 13.26
C GLN A 142 -0.85 -14.35 13.58
N PRO A 143 -2.07 -14.91 13.65
CA PRO A 143 -3.25 -14.11 13.97
C PRO A 143 -3.20 -13.57 15.41
N GLN A 144 -2.66 -14.33 16.38
CA GLN A 144 -2.70 -13.98 17.80
C GLN A 144 -1.33 -14.10 18.48
N GLY A 145 -1.09 -13.22 19.46
CA GLY A 145 0.08 -13.23 20.34
C GLY A 145 0.85 -11.90 20.35
N ASP A 146 1.84 -11.80 21.22
CA ASP A 146 2.77 -10.67 21.23
C ASP A 146 3.65 -10.72 19.98
N GLY A 147 3.81 -9.58 19.30
CA GLY A 147 4.49 -9.52 18.00
C GLY A 147 3.73 -10.16 16.83
N ASN A 148 2.45 -10.48 17.04
CA ASN A 148 1.55 -11.03 16.01
C ASN A 148 0.42 -10.04 15.72
N ALA A 149 -0.52 -10.34 14.83
CA ALA A 149 -1.44 -9.34 14.27
C ALA A 149 -2.27 -8.62 15.34
N THR A 150 -2.75 -9.32 16.38
CA THR A 150 -3.44 -8.70 17.53
C THR A 150 -2.50 -7.90 18.43
N GLY A 151 -1.26 -8.35 18.62
CA GLY A 151 -0.26 -7.62 19.41
C GLY A 151 0.18 -6.33 18.73
N GLU A 152 0.42 -6.38 17.42
CA GLU A 152 0.65 -5.22 16.55
C GLU A 152 -0.51 -4.22 16.64
N ALA A 153 -1.76 -4.71 16.57
CA ALA A 153 -2.94 -3.86 16.68
C ALA A 153 -3.05 -3.16 18.04
N GLN A 154 -2.82 -3.87 19.15
CA GLN A 154 -2.83 -3.26 20.48
C GLN A 154 -1.71 -2.24 20.64
N LYS A 155 -0.50 -2.54 20.15
CA LYS A 155 0.62 -1.59 20.19
C LYS A 155 0.30 -0.34 19.39
N LEU A 156 -0.17 -0.50 18.15
CA LEU A 156 -0.57 0.62 17.32
C LEU A 156 -1.70 1.46 17.97
N ALA A 157 -2.66 0.81 18.63
CA ALA A 157 -3.69 1.53 19.37
C ALA A 157 -3.05 2.42 20.44
N ASN A 158 -2.17 1.86 21.27
CA ASN A 158 -1.48 2.59 22.32
C ASN A 158 -0.63 3.77 21.81
N GLU A 159 0.14 3.56 20.73
CA GLU A 159 1.02 4.60 20.15
C GLU A 159 0.25 5.71 19.41
N THR A 160 -0.91 5.38 18.84
CA THR A 160 -1.72 6.37 18.09
C THR A 160 -2.81 7.03 18.93
N GLY A 161 -3.13 6.44 20.07
CA GLY A 161 -4.34 6.75 20.84
C GLY A 161 -5.64 6.58 20.06
N THR A 162 -5.66 5.75 19.01
CA THR A 162 -6.87 5.41 18.22
C THR A 162 -7.30 3.97 18.44
N ASN A 163 -8.57 3.68 18.19
CA ASN A 163 -9.04 2.29 18.12
C ASN A 163 -8.42 1.62 16.89
N VAL A 164 -8.00 0.37 16.99
CA VAL A 164 -7.46 -0.39 15.85
C VAL A 164 -8.31 -1.62 15.58
N VAL A 165 -8.67 -1.80 14.30
CA VAL A 165 -9.29 -3.04 13.80
C VAL A 165 -8.34 -3.65 12.76
N PRO A 166 -7.62 -4.74 13.11
CA PRO A 166 -6.79 -5.46 12.16
C PRO A 166 -7.65 -6.22 11.14
N ILE A 167 -7.23 -6.18 9.89
CA ILE A 167 -7.67 -7.06 8.80
C ILE A 167 -6.51 -8.01 8.53
N TYR A 168 -6.74 -9.29 8.81
CA TYR A 168 -5.66 -10.27 8.81
C TYR A 168 -5.24 -10.64 7.39
N ASN A 169 -3.93 -10.59 7.13
CA ASN A 169 -3.29 -11.04 5.91
C ASN A 169 -2.54 -12.35 6.20
N ALA A 170 -3.10 -13.48 5.77
CA ALA A 170 -2.46 -14.78 5.95
C ALA A 170 -1.48 -15.05 4.80
N THR A 171 -0.21 -14.77 5.02
CA THR A 171 0.82 -15.03 4.02
C THR A 171 1.52 -16.33 4.32
N GLU A 172 1.76 -17.14 3.29
CA GLU A 172 2.87 -18.09 3.35
C GLU A 172 4.16 -17.27 3.39
N GLY A 173 5.10 -17.60 4.28
CA GLY A 173 6.35 -16.85 4.44
C GLY A 173 7.13 -16.64 3.14
N LEU A 174 8.21 -15.86 3.16
CA LEU A 174 9.09 -15.71 1.99
C LEU A 174 9.84 -17.04 1.72
N PRO A 175 9.57 -17.83 0.65
CA PRO A 175 10.53 -18.83 0.23
C PRO A 175 11.81 -18.13 -0.25
N ALA A 176 12.97 -18.75 0.00
CA ALA A 176 14.29 -18.22 -0.34
C ALA A 176 14.41 -17.78 -1.83
N ASP A 177 13.63 -18.39 -2.72
CA ASP A 177 13.56 -18.09 -4.17
C ASP A 177 12.85 -16.77 -4.54
N VAL A 178 12.15 -16.10 -3.61
CA VAL A 178 11.46 -14.81 -3.87
C VAL A 178 12.45 -13.66 -4.03
N THR A 179 13.67 -13.82 -3.49
CA THR A 179 14.72 -12.79 -3.49
C THR A 179 15.29 -12.52 -4.89
N GLN A 180 15.19 -13.47 -5.85
CA GLN A 180 15.73 -13.33 -7.21
C GLN A 180 14.69 -12.97 -8.30
N THR A 181 13.39 -13.00 -7.98
CA THR A 181 12.26 -12.66 -8.91
C THR A 181 11.49 -11.42 -8.42
N GLY A 182 12.23 -10.43 -7.92
CA GLY A 182 11.74 -9.33 -7.08
C GLY A 182 10.48 -8.63 -7.58
N MET A 183 9.33 -8.98 -6.97
CA MET A 183 8.07 -8.20 -6.88
C MET A 183 6.88 -8.46 -7.81
N ASP A 184 6.95 -9.35 -8.79
CA ASP A 184 5.71 -9.81 -9.44
C ASP A 184 4.83 -10.68 -8.49
N ARG A 185 5.36 -11.00 -7.29
CA ARG A 185 4.90 -12.00 -6.31
C ARG A 185 4.44 -11.46 -4.95
N LEU A 186 4.27 -10.15 -4.75
CA LEU A 186 3.80 -9.58 -3.47
C LEU A 186 2.31 -9.86 -3.15
N GLY A 187 1.73 -10.92 -3.72
CA GLY A 187 0.36 -11.35 -3.43
C GLY A 187 -0.73 -10.43 -3.99
N LEU A 188 -0.41 -9.51 -4.90
CA LEU A 188 -1.34 -8.52 -5.49
C LEU A 188 -2.40 -9.11 -6.44
N GLY A 189 -2.61 -10.44 -6.42
CA GLY A 189 -3.72 -11.12 -7.08
C GLY A 189 -5.01 -11.04 -6.24
N ASP A 190 -5.81 -12.11 -6.26
CA ASP A 190 -7.04 -12.28 -5.47
C ASP A 190 -6.74 -12.35 -3.95
N ASN A 191 -6.32 -11.22 -3.35
CA ASN A 191 -5.96 -11.10 -1.95
C ASN A 191 -7.18 -10.71 -1.11
N LYS A 192 -7.59 -11.60 -0.21
CA LYS A 192 -8.78 -11.41 0.62
C LYS A 192 -8.67 -10.21 1.55
N ALA A 193 -7.50 -9.97 2.14
CA ALA A 193 -7.28 -8.79 2.98
C ALA A 193 -7.40 -7.48 2.18
N ALA A 194 -6.90 -7.44 0.94
CA ALA A 194 -7.07 -6.29 0.05
C ALA A 194 -8.54 -6.04 -0.27
N GLN A 195 -9.31 -7.09 -0.56
CA GLN A 195 -10.75 -7.00 -0.83
C GLN A 195 -11.53 -6.51 0.38
N THR A 196 -11.29 -7.12 1.55
CA THR A 196 -11.91 -6.70 2.80
C THR A 196 -11.63 -5.23 3.10
N LEU A 197 -10.38 -4.81 2.93
CA LEU A 197 -9.99 -3.41 3.15
C LEU A 197 -10.66 -2.49 2.13
N ALA A 198 -10.69 -2.85 0.85
CA ALA A 198 -11.33 -2.07 -0.20
C ALA A 198 -12.84 -1.91 0.06
N ASP A 199 -13.53 -3.00 0.39
CA ASP A 199 -14.96 -3.00 0.73
C ASP A 199 -15.26 -2.14 1.96
N ALA A 200 -14.42 -2.25 3.00
CA ALA A 200 -14.56 -1.46 4.23
C ALA A 200 -14.40 0.03 3.97
N ILE A 201 -13.30 0.43 3.29
CA ILE A 201 -13.04 1.83 2.92
C ILE A 201 -14.17 2.35 2.06
N TYR A 202 -14.53 1.63 0.99
CA TYR A 202 -15.55 2.06 0.05
C TYR A 202 -16.89 2.33 0.73
N ARG A 203 -17.34 1.38 1.56
CA ARG A 203 -18.58 1.51 2.34
C ARG A 203 -18.53 2.72 3.28
N ASP A 204 -17.41 2.94 3.96
CA ASP A 204 -17.27 4.06 4.89
C ASP A 204 -17.22 5.42 4.18
N LEU A 205 -16.57 5.51 3.02
CA LEU A 205 -16.60 6.72 2.18
C LEU A 205 -18.01 7.03 1.67
N GLN A 206 -18.75 6.01 1.22
CA GLN A 206 -20.15 6.14 0.80
C GLN A 206 -21.05 6.61 1.96
N ALA A 207 -20.70 6.25 3.19
CA ALA A 207 -21.35 6.75 4.40
C ALA A 207 -20.86 8.15 4.85
N GLY A 208 -20.03 8.82 4.05
CA GLY A 208 -19.48 10.16 4.34
C GLY A 208 -18.44 10.19 5.46
N LYS A 209 -17.83 9.04 5.79
CA LYS A 209 -16.83 8.94 6.86
C LYS A 209 -15.42 9.24 6.36
N LYS A 210 -14.58 9.70 7.27
CA LYS A 210 -13.13 9.79 7.09
C LYS A 210 -12.47 8.53 7.61
N VAL A 211 -11.60 7.93 6.80
CA VAL A 211 -11.05 6.60 7.04
C VAL A 211 -9.56 6.71 7.35
N ASN A 212 -9.10 6.05 8.40
CA ASN A 212 -7.69 5.89 8.69
C ASN A 212 -7.27 4.46 8.35
N VAL A 213 -6.14 4.32 7.67
CA VAL A 213 -5.59 3.03 7.24
C VAL A 213 -4.11 2.97 7.57
N THR A 214 -3.67 1.82 8.05
CA THR A 214 -2.26 1.51 8.25
C THR A 214 -1.87 0.19 7.60
N GLY A 215 -0.64 0.13 7.10
CA GLY A 215 -0.07 -1.10 6.56
C GLY A 215 1.39 -1.26 7.01
N TYR A 216 1.73 -2.44 7.52
CA TYR A 216 3.09 -2.78 7.93
C TYR A 216 3.71 -3.79 6.95
N SER A 217 4.97 -3.58 6.56
CA SER A 217 5.69 -4.51 5.66
C SER A 217 4.89 -4.77 4.38
N GLN A 218 4.61 -6.03 4.02
CA GLN A 218 3.74 -6.38 2.88
C GLN A 218 2.33 -5.76 2.97
N GLY A 219 1.82 -5.49 4.17
CA GLY A 219 0.54 -4.81 4.37
C GLY A 219 0.47 -3.46 3.64
N GLY A 220 1.59 -2.77 3.42
CA GLY A 220 1.63 -1.57 2.57
C GLY A 220 1.21 -1.83 1.11
N ALA A 221 1.62 -2.97 0.54
CA ALA A 221 1.27 -3.35 -0.83
C ALA A 221 -0.22 -3.73 -0.93
N ILE A 222 -0.75 -4.38 0.11
CA ILE A 222 -2.18 -4.70 0.22
C ILE A 222 -3.01 -3.43 0.33
N VAL A 223 -2.57 -2.46 1.13
CA VAL A 223 -3.21 -1.13 1.22
C VAL A 223 -3.20 -0.43 -0.13
N SER A 224 -2.06 -0.43 -0.85
CA SER A 224 -1.96 0.11 -2.21
C SER A 224 -2.96 -0.56 -3.16
N SER A 225 -3.06 -1.90 -3.13
CA SER A 225 -4.01 -2.67 -3.94
C SER A 225 -5.46 -2.30 -3.62
N ALA A 226 -5.82 -2.29 -2.34
CA ALA A 226 -7.17 -1.95 -1.87
C ALA A 226 -7.58 -0.54 -2.29
N LEU A 227 -6.68 0.44 -2.17
CA LEU A 227 -6.96 1.82 -2.57
C LEU A 227 -7.15 1.97 -4.07
N ARG A 228 -6.45 1.19 -4.90
CA ARG A 228 -6.67 1.15 -6.36
C ARG A 228 -8.04 0.57 -6.70
N ASP A 229 -8.48 -0.47 -6.00
CA ASP A 229 -9.82 -1.02 -6.16
C ASP A 229 -10.90 0.00 -5.76
N VAL A 230 -10.76 0.64 -4.59
CA VAL A 230 -11.64 1.74 -4.16
C VAL A 230 -11.72 2.84 -5.21
N ASP A 231 -10.57 3.29 -5.72
CA ASP A 231 -10.50 4.32 -6.74
C ASP A 231 -11.23 3.90 -8.05
N ASN A 232 -11.02 2.67 -8.51
CA ASN A 232 -11.70 2.15 -9.69
C ASN A 232 -13.22 2.09 -9.49
N ARG A 233 -13.69 1.62 -8.33
CA ARG A 233 -15.12 1.59 -7.99
C ARG A 233 -15.74 3.00 -7.98
N ILE A 234 -15.04 3.98 -7.40
CA ILE A 234 -15.48 5.38 -7.42
C ILE A 234 -15.60 5.89 -8.86
N LYS A 235 -14.61 5.62 -9.71
CA LYS A 235 -14.66 6.01 -11.14
C LYS A 235 -15.80 5.31 -11.89
N ASP A 236 -16.05 4.04 -11.58
CA ASP A 236 -17.14 3.26 -12.18
C ASP A 236 -18.51 3.81 -11.79
N ASP A 237 -18.73 4.12 -10.51
CA ASP A 237 -19.94 4.80 -10.02
C ASP A 237 -20.15 6.18 -10.68
N MET A 238 -19.08 6.81 -11.14
CA MET A 238 -19.10 8.08 -11.90
C MET A 238 -19.29 7.89 -13.41
N GLY A 239 -19.64 6.70 -13.88
CA GLY A 239 -19.89 6.40 -15.29
C GLY A 239 -18.69 5.80 -16.05
N GLY A 240 -17.70 5.30 -15.30
CA GLY A 240 -16.53 4.61 -15.84
C GLY A 240 -15.74 5.46 -16.83
N PHE A 241 -15.19 4.83 -17.87
CA PHE A 241 -14.42 5.52 -18.91
C PHE A 241 -15.17 6.71 -19.53
N TRP A 242 -16.46 6.52 -19.85
CA TRP A 242 -17.26 7.53 -20.54
C TRP A 242 -17.60 8.73 -19.66
N GLY A 243 -17.91 8.51 -18.38
CA GLY A 243 -18.22 9.57 -17.42
C GLY A 243 -17.02 10.42 -16.99
N ASN A 244 -15.79 9.92 -17.21
CA ASN A 244 -14.56 10.61 -16.82
C ASN A 244 -13.83 11.26 -18.01
N LEU A 245 -14.47 11.38 -19.18
CA LEU A 245 -13.86 12.05 -20.34
C LEU A 245 -13.77 13.57 -20.10
N PRO A 246 -12.64 14.24 -20.42
CA PRO A 246 -12.47 15.68 -20.23
C PRO A 246 -13.52 16.56 -20.91
N VAL A 247 -14.19 16.04 -21.94
CA VAL A 247 -15.26 16.74 -22.67
C VAL A 247 -16.48 17.06 -21.79
N PHE A 248 -16.65 16.35 -20.65
CA PHE A 248 -17.72 16.58 -19.69
C PHE A 248 -17.29 17.49 -18.52
N GLY A 249 -16.08 18.05 -18.56
CA GLY A 249 -15.50 18.91 -17.52
C GLY A 249 -14.89 18.15 -16.35
N ASP A 250 -14.34 18.88 -15.38
CA ASP A 250 -13.59 18.31 -14.24
C ASP A 250 -14.47 17.82 -13.07
N GLY A 251 -15.80 17.92 -13.17
CA GLY A 251 -16.71 17.69 -12.03
C GLY A 251 -16.63 16.29 -11.42
N ASN A 252 -16.38 15.24 -12.21
CA ASN A 252 -16.19 13.88 -11.68
C ASN A 252 -14.79 13.70 -11.08
N ARG A 253 -13.78 14.35 -11.65
CA ARG A 253 -12.43 14.39 -11.07
C ARG A 253 -12.45 15.06 -9.70
N ASP A 254 -13.08 16.22 -9.57
CA ASP A 254 -13.17 16.96 -8.31
C ASP A 254 -13.91 16.15 -7.22
N LYS A 255 -14.99 15.45 -7.60
CA LYS A 255 -15.72 14.57 -6.67
C LYS A 255 -14.88 13.37 -6.23
N ARG A 256 -14.13 12.76 -7.15
CA ARG A 256 -13.19 11.68 -6.84
C ARG A 256 -12.13 12.16 -5.84
N GLU A 257 -11.49 13.30 -6.12
CA GLU A 257 -10.49 13.89 -5.22
C GLU A 257 -11.09 14.21 -3.84
N ALA A 258 -12.31 14.76 -3.79
CA ALA A 258 -12.99 15.06 -2.53
C ALA A 258 -13.32 13.80 -1.71
N LEU A 259 -13.69 12.69 -2.37
CA LEU A 259 -13.93 11.40 -1.70
C LEU A 259 -12.62 10.78 -1.21
N LEU A 260 -11.62 10.65 -2.08
CA LEU A 260 -10.34 10.03 -1.73
C LEU A 260 -9.56 10.85 -0.71
N GLY A 261 -9.70 12.17 -0.70
CA GLY A 261 -9.10 13.06 0.30
C GLY A 261 -9.61 12.87 1.74
N ASN A 262 -10.65 12.04 1.94
CA ASN A 262 -11.13 11.60 3.26
C ASN A 262 -10.39 10.36 3.78
N ILE A 263 -9.43 9.82 3.04
CA ILE A 263 -8.62 8.68 3.46
C ILE A 263 -7.25 9.18 3.95
N ASN A 264 -6.88 8.83 5.18
CA ASN A 264 -5.53 8.99 5.70
C ASN A 264 -4.84 7.63 5.73
N VAL A 265 -3.64 7.56 5.16
CA VAL A 265 -2.86 6.32 5.04
C VAL A 265 -1.51 6.52 5.68
N SER A 266 -1.13 5.63 6.59
CA SER A 266 0.22 5.58 7.17
C SER A 266 0.84 4.21 6.97
N THR A 267 2.00 4.11 6.36
CA THR A 267 2.70 2.82 6.20
C THR A 267 4.00 2.79 6.98
N PHE A 268 4.29 1.65 7.61
CA PHE A 268 5.51 1.39 8.36
C PHE A 268 6.27 0.27 7.68
N ALA A 269 7.55 0.48 7.36
CA ALA A 269 8.34 -0.54 6.68
C ALA A 269 7.69 -1.03 5.36
N GLY A 270 6.81 -0.23 4.77
CA GLY A 270 5.80 -0.69 3.82
C GLY A 270 6.41 -1.08 2.47
N ALA A 271 6.04 -2.24 1.96
CA ALA A 271 6.14 -2.55 0.55
C ALA A 271 5.02 -1.82 -0.23
N GLY A 272 5.15 -1.70 -1.55
CA GLY A 272 4.18 -1.02 -2.41
C GLY A 272 4.78 0.23 -3.07
N LYS A 273 4.73 0.27 -4.40
CA LYS A 273 5.33 1.34 -5.22
C LYS A 273 4.33 2.27 -5.88
N THR A 274 3.06 1.85 -5.97
CA THR A 274 2.04 2.57 -6.74
C THR A 274 0.81 2.78 -5.88
N PHE A 275 0.54 4.02 -5.52
CA PHE A 275 -0.65 4.42 -4.78
C PHE A 275 -1.45 5.39 -5.65
N PRO A 276 -2.79 5.34 -5.64
CA PRO A 276 -3.60 6.29 -6.40
C PRO A 276 -3.48 7.70 -5.80
N ASP A 277 -3.55 8.75 -6.63
CA ASP A 277 -3.64 10.13 -6.13
C ASP A 277 -4.99 10.36 -5.43
N GLY A 278 -4.99 11.26 -4.43
CA GLY A 278 -6.17 11.72 -3.69
C GLY A 278 -6.08 11.50 -2.18
N PRO A 279 -5.75 10.29 -1.68
CA PRO A 279 -5.57 10.06 -0.25
C PRO A 279 -4.39 10.83 0.34
N LYS A 280 -4.42 11.01 1.66
CA LYS A 280 -3.34 11.65 2.41
C LYS A 280 -2.36 10.58 2.89
N TYR A 281 -1.18 10.54 2.28
CA TYR A 281 -0.17 9.52 2.54
C TYR A 281 0.93 9.99 3.48
N THR A 282 1.26 9.15 4.45
CA THR A 282 2.46 9.26 5.29
C THR A 282 3.25 7.95 5.22
N PHE A 283 4.49 8.01 4.74
CA PHE A 283 5.39 6.87 4.65
C PHE A 283 6.48 6.99 5.71
N TYR A 284 6.58 6.03 6.62
CA TYR A 284 7.68 5.93 7.57
C TYR A 284 8.71 4.92 7.04
N VAL A 285 9.95 5.36 6.87
CA VAL A 285 11.03 4.59 6.23
C VAL A 285 12.29 4.62 7.08
N ASN A 286 12.72 3.46 7.57
CA ASN A 286 14.07 3.30 8.12
C ASN A 286 15.03 3.15 6.93
N LYS A 287 16.03 4.02 6.79
CA LYS A 287 16.99 3.95 5.66
C LYS A 287 17.85 2.68 5.71
N GLN A 288 17.92 2.01 6.86
CA GLN A 288 18.64 0.75 7.02
C GLN A 288 17.75 -0.49 6.75
N ASP A 289 16.46 -0.28 6.49
CA ASP A 289 15.51 -1.35 6.17
C ASP A 289 15.48 -1.59 4.64
N PRO A 290 15.83 -2.81 4.17
CA PRO A 290 15.84 -3.11 2.75
C PRO A 290 14.44 -3.16 2.13
N VAL A 291 13.37 -3.40 2.90
CA VAL A 291 12.02 -3.59 2.33
C VAL A 291 11.45 -2.32 1.71
N PRO A 292 11.27 -1.19 2.41
CA PRO A 292 10.77 0.03 1.78
C PRO A 292 11.75 0.58 0.74
N THR A 293 13.05 0.39 0.95
CA THR A 293 14.12 0.83 0.03
C THR A 293 14.08 0.08 -1.30
N TRP A 294 13.73 -1.21 -1.32
CA TRP A 294 13.69 -1.97 -2.57
C TRP A 294 12.28 -2.12 -3.12
N LEU A 295 11.32 -2.35 -2.23
CA LEU A 295 9.96 -2.80 -2.56
C LEU A 295 8.88 -1.77 -2.29
N GLY A 296 9.21 -0.71 -1.56
CA GLY A 296 8.27 0.29 -1.10
C GLY A 296 8.47 1.65 -1.73
N THR A 297 7.74 2.61 -1.16
CA THR A 297 7.84 4.02 -1.47
C THR A 297 8.87 4.65 -0.52
N HIS A 298 9.93 5.25 -1.08
CA HIS A 298 11.00 5.90 -0.34
C HIS A 298 11.46 7.16 -1.08
N ALA A 299 12.15 8.06 -0.37
CA ALA A 299 12.81 9.19 -1.01
C ALA A 299 14.01 8.69 -1.83
N PHE A 300 14.16 9.18 -3.06
CA PHE A 300 15.24 8.75 -3.96
C PHE A 300 16.62 8.90 -3.32
N ASN A 301 17.39 7.82 -3.31
CA ASN A 301 18.77 7.77 -2.87
C ASN A 301 19.66 7.26 -4.02
N PRO A 302 20.50 8.12 -4.62
CA PRO A 302 21.27 7.77 -5.82
C PRO A 302 22.27 6.63 -5.59
N VAL A 303 22.71 6.38 -4.36
CA VAL A 303 23.69 5.32 -4.07
C VAL A 303 23.02 3.95 -3.99
N THR A 304 21.89 3.86 -3.28
CA THR A 304 21.18 2.58 -3.11
C THR A 304 20.31 2.24 -4.31
N ASP A 305 19.71 3.23 -4.97
CA ASP A 305 18.67 2.99 -5.98
C ASP A 305 19.28 2.65 -7.34
N ILE A 306 20.47 3.18 -7.64
CA ILE A 306 21.26 2.79 -8.82
C ILE A 306 21.79 1.36 -8.66
N VAL A 307 22.34 1.03 -7.49
CA VAL A 307 22.90 -0.30 -7.23
C VAL A 307 21.80 -1.36 -7.16
N SER A 308 20.67 -1.05 -6.49
CA SER A 308 19.49 -1.91 -6.43
C SER A 308 18.87 -2.11 -7.80
N GLY A 309 18.71 -1.05 -8.61
CA GLY A 309 18.18 -1.14 -9.97
C GLY A 309 19.04 -1.97 -10.93
N ILE A 310 20.36 -2.01 -10.72
CA ILE A 310 21.30 -2.88 -11.45
C ILE A 310 21.20 -4.33 -10.95
N ALA A 311 21.17 -4.53 -9.63
CA ALA A 311 21.13 -5.87 -9.03
C ALA A 311 19.79 -6.60 -9.22
N SER A 312 18.67 -5.85 -9.27
CA SER A 312 17.33 -6.41 -9.44
C SER A 312 16.91 -6.63 -10.90
N GLY A 313 17.79 -6.31 -11.87
CA GLY A 313 17.49 -6.45 -13.30
C GLY A 313 16.43 -5.49 -13.85
N LEU A 314 16.05 -4.44 -13.10
CA LEU A 314 15.03 -3.46 -13.51
C LEU A 314 15.57 -2.33 -14.43
N PHE A 315 16.88 -2.30 -14.69
CA PHE A 315 17.48 -1.52 -15.76
C PHE A 315 18.50 -2.39 -16.51
N PRO A 316 18.20 -2.79 -17.77
CA PRO A 316 18.20 -1.82 -18.88
C PRO A 316 17.03 -1.99 -19.88
N GLY A 317 16.37 -0.89 -20.25
CA GLY A 317 15.76 -0.77 -21.58
C GLY A 317 14.24 -0.57 -21.72
N ILE A 318 13.42 -0.74 -20.66
CA ILE A 318 11.95 -0.56 -20.77
C ILE A 318 11.43 0.76 -20.15
N GLY A 319 12.26 1.50 -19.42
CA GLY A 319 11.87 2.75 -18.76
C GLY A 319 11.66 3.98 -19.66
N ILE A 320 11.93 3.91 -20.96
CA ILE A 320 11.77 5.05 -21.89
C ILE A 320 10.47 4.98 -22.70
N LEU A 321 9.82 3.81 -22.80
CA LEU A 321 8.60 3.64 -23.60
C LEU A 321 7.29 3.66 -22.77
N ASN A 322 7.35 3.53 -21.44
CA ASN A 322 6.15 3.49 -20.57
C ASN A 322 6.22 4.37 -19.30
N GLY A 323 7.08 5.40 -19.27
CA GLY A 323 7.03 6.44 -18.24
C GLY A 323 7.89 6.23 -16.99
N GLY A 324 9.20 6.48 -17.12
CA GLY A 324 10.07 6.92 -16.01
C GLY A 324 10.42 5.89 -14.92
N PRO A 325 11.44 6.16 -14.09
CA PRO A 325 11.79 5.29 -12.97
C PRO A 325 10.61 5.24 -11.97
N SER A 326 10.21 4.02 -11.60
CA SER A 326 9.08 3.61 -10.72
C SER A 326 9.21 4.06 -9.25
N THR A 327 9.52 5.34 -9.06
CA THR A 327 9.96 5.97 -7.79
C THR A 327 9.06 7.14 -7.36
N GLN A 328 7.93 7.36 -8.03
CA GLN A 328 7.06 8.49 -7.73
C GLN A 328 6.07 8.12 -6.62
N TYR A 329 6.34 8.64 -5.42
CA TYR A 329 5.34 8.74 -4.36
C TYR A 329 4.17 9.63 -4.84
N PRO A 330 2.93 9.39 -4.36
CA PRO A 330 1.78 10.21 -4.72
C PRO A 330 2.02 11.69 -4.48
N GLU A 331 1.39 12.56 -5.28
CA GLU A 331 1.49 14.00 -5.09
C GLU A 331 1.01 14.38 -3.68
N GLY A 332 1.80 15.21 -2.97
CA GLY A 332 1.48 15.63 -1.61
C GLY A 332 1.74 14.58 -0.51
N ALA A 333 2.29 13.42 -0.84
CA ALA A 333 2.71 12.44 0.15
C ALA A 333 3.83 12.98 1.06
N THR A 334 3.77 12.62 2.34
CA THR A 334 4.83 12.92 3.31
C THR A 334 5.68 11.66 3.52
N ILE A 335 7.00 11.79 3.41
CA ILE A 335 7.95 10.70 3.69
C ILE A 335 8.82 11.08 4.88
N HIS A 336 8.68 10.33 5.97
CA HIS A 336 9.52 10.44 7.15
C HIS A 336 10.61 9.37 7.09
N THR A 337 11.87 9.81 7.06
CA THR A 337 13.01 8.91 7.07
C THR A 337 13.79 9.00 8.37
N PHE A 338 14.30 7.88 8.85
CA PHE A 338 15.13 7.79 10.04
C PHE A 338 16.21 6.71 9.88
N ASP A 339 17.20 6.74 10.75
CA ASP A 339 18.32 5.81 10.77
C ASP A 339 18.33 5.06 12.11
N SER A 340 17.88 3.80 12.11
CA SER A 340 17.93 2.95 13.30
C SER A 340 18.53 1.58 12.97
N ALA A 341 19.54 1.18 13.72
CA ALA A 341 20.23 -0.10 13.54
C ALA A 341 19.41 -1.31 14.02
N GLY A 342 18.36 -1.08 14.81
CA GLY A 342 17.67 -2.15 15.54
C GLY A 342 18.64 -2.96 16.43
N ASN A 343 18.25 -4.18 16.79
CA ASN A 343 19.09 -5.11 17.55
C ASN A 343 20.11 -5.90 16.70
N GLY A 344 20.25 -5.59 15.40
CA GLY A 344 21.18 -6.24 14.48
C GLY A 344 20.57 -7.35 13.61
N GLU A 345 19.47 -7.98 14.01
CA GLU A 345 18.68 -8.86 13.13
C GLU A 345 17.71 -8.01 12.29
N VAL A 346 17.65 -8.21 10.97
CA VAL A 346 16.86 -7.32 10.10
C VAL A 346 15.36 -7.46 10.38
N PHE A 347 14.86 -8.68 10.52
CA PHE A 347 13.42 -8.99 10.57
C PHE A 347 12.88 -9.35 11.97
N ALA A 348 13.70 -9.23 13.03
CA ALA A 348 13.20 -9.29 14.40
C ALA A 348 12.24 -8.12 14.69
N LEU A 349 11.39 -8.23 15.71
CA LEU A 349 10.41 -7.20 16.08
C LEU A 349 11.05 -5.83 16.39
N ASP A 350 12.22 -5.86 17.02
CA ASP A 350 13.13 -4.75 17.33
C ASP A 350 14.31 -4.67 16.35
N GLY A 351 14.23 -5.43 15.26
CA GLY A 351 15.13 -5.39 14.12
C GLY A 351 14.93 -4.16 13.24
N LYS A 352 15.77 -3.97 12.22
CA LYS A 352 15.71 -2.79 11.33
C LYS A 352 14.37 -2.64 10.60
N HIS A 353 13.77 -3.77 10.22
CA HIS A 353 12.45 -3.87 9.60
C HIS A 353 11.32 -3.96 10.63
N GLY A 354 11.66 -4.32 11.86
CA GLY A 354 10.71 -4.63 12.92
C GLY A 354 9.80 -3.46 13.26
N ILE A 355 8.51 -3.77 13.44
CA ILE A 355 7.50 -2.78 13.78
C ILE A 355 7.83 -2.01 15.07
N ASP A 356 8.57 -2.62 16.02
CA ASP A 356 8.99 -1.92 17.23
C ASP A 356 10.01 -0.84 16.93
N THR A 357 10.94 -1.08 16.02
CA THR A 357 11.89 -0.06 15.57
C THR A 357 11.16 1.14 14.97
N TYR A 358 10.14 0.91 14.15
CA TYR A 358 9.35 2.00 13.56
C TYR A 358 8.56 2.76 14.61
N LEU A 359 7.77 2.06 15.42
CA LEU A 359 6.92 2.68 16.43
C LEU A 359 7.73 3.41 17.50
N ASN A 360 8.90 2.89 17.93
CA ASN A 360 9.73 3.57 18.93
C ASN A 360 10.40 4.86 18.41
N ASN A 361 10.59 4.98 17.09
CA ASN A 361 11.14 6.19 16.46
C ASN A 361 10.05 7.19 16.08
N ILE A 362 8.80 6.77 16.05
CA ILE A 362 7.65 7.66 15.96
C ILE A 362 7.34 8.09 17.38
N GLN A 363 7.54 9.37 17.71
CA GLN A 363 7.20 9.86 19.04
C GLN A 363 6.13 10.93 18.95
N ASP A 364 5.36 11.01 20.01
CA ASP A 364 4.08 11.71 20.12
C ASP A 364 4.04 13.14 19.53
N ALA A 365 2.89 13.48 18.95
CA ALA A 365 2.28 14.77 19.28
C ALA A 365 1.35 14.48 20.46
N VAL A 366 1.86 14.72 21.67
CA VAL A 366 0.98 14.94 22.82
C VAL A 366 0.54 16.38 22.79
#